data_AF-A0A3N6MHS4-F1
#
_entry.id   AF-A0A3N6MHS4-F1
#
_cell.length_a   1.000
_cell.length_b   1.000
_cell.length_c   1.000
_cell.angle_alpha   90.00
_cell.angle_beta   90.00
_cell.angle_gamma   90.00
#
_symmetry.space_group_name_H-M   'P 1'
#
loop_
_entity.id
_entity.type
_entity.pdbx_description
1 polymer ?
#
loop_
_entity_poly.entity_id
_entity_poly.type
_entity_poly.pdbx_seq_one_letter_code
_entity_poly.pdbx_strand_id
1 'polypeptide(L)'
;MTEEYCWHCGATVDPDANYCSECGTAVNDSADDDRGWLEEGGTDGYGDETADTHSDYARDDSGTADRYDTHGASSDQYDVHGDSSNRHGTHGDSSNRYDASDDDLLFAAVTHVLAIFTWVVGPTIVLVAADDPFVLENARTALNWQIVYSILMLVSILLSVIVIGVVFLAILPFVNIAFCAIAAVKAYGGETWEYPLTPEFV
;
A
#
# COMPACT_ATOMS: atom_id res chain seq x y z
N MET A 1 -24.10 10.71 27.42
CA MET A 1 -22.72 10.30 27.14
C MET A 1 -22.84 9.02 26.33
N THR A 2 -22.83 9.13 25.01
CA THR A 2 -22.73 7.97 24.12
C THR A 2 -21.26 7.58 24.13
N GLU A 3 -20.95 6.39 24.62
CA GLU A 3 -19.59 5.84 24.54
C GLU A 3 -19.37 5.43 23.08
N GLU A 4 -18.42 6.08 22.40
CA GLU A 4 -18.02 5.74 21.05
C GLU A 4 -16.87 4.73 21.09
N TYR A 5 -16.91 3.76 20.18
CA TYR A 5 -15.95 2.67 20.11
C TYR A 5 -15.23 2.72 18.78
N CYS A 6 -13.92 2.49 18.79
CA CYS A 6 -13.11 2.44 17.58
C CYS A 6 -13.55 1.25 16.71
N TRP A 7 -13.91 1.52 15.46
CA TRP A 7 -14.35 0.49 14.51
C TRP A 7 -13.23 -0.49 14.12
N HIS A 8 -11.96 -0.12 14.32
CA HIS A 8 -10.81 -0.94 13.96
C HIS A 8 -10.36 -1.89 15.07
N CYS A 9 -10.22 -1.40 16.31
CA CYS A 9 -9.69 -2.20 17.43
C CYS A 9 -10.70 -2.46 18.55
N GLY A 10 -11.87 -1.82 18.53
CA GLY A 10 -12.91 -1.98 19.55
C GLY A 10 -12.65 -1.26 20.88
N ALA A 11 -11.57 -0.47 21.01
CA ALA A 11 -11.31 0.33 22.20
C ALA A 11 -12.31 1.49 22.34
N THR A 12 -12.57 1.94 23.57
CA THR A 12 -13.37 3.15 23.83
C THR A 12 -12.60 4.39 23.40
N VAL A 13 -13.27 5.32 22.72
CA VAL A 13 -12.67 6.52 22.16
C VAL A 13 -13.30 7.75 22.78
N ASP A 14 -12.48 8.76 23.06
CA ASP A 14 -12.96 10.05 23.52
C ASP A 14 -13.71 10.75 22.38
N PRO A 15 -14.94 11.27 22.60
CA PRO A 15 -15.74 11.89 21.53
C PRO A 15 -15.05 13.08 20.83
N ASP A 16 -14.05 13.70 21.47
CA ASP A 16 -13.26 14.79 20.87
C ASP A 16 -11.95 14.30 20.19
N ALA A 17 -11.68 13.00 20.17
CA ALA A 17 -10.46 12.44 19.58
C ALA A 17 -10.58 12.31 18.06
N ASN A 18 -9.56 12.78 17.33
CA ASN A 18 -9.47 12.58 15.88
C ASN A 18 -8.94 11.18 15.50
N TYR A 19 -8.24 10.54 16.43
CA TYR A 19 -7.60 9.24 16.24
C TYR A 19 -7.69 8.39 17.50
N CYS A 20 -7.75 7.07 17.33
CA CYS A 20 -7.75 6.11 18.43
C CYS A 20 -6.35 6.04 19.07
N SER A 21 -6.27 6.15 20.39
CA SER A 21 -5.01 6.08 21.13
C SER A 21 -4.37 4.69 21.16
N GLU A 22 -5.16 3.63 20.91
CA GLU A 22 -4.68 2.25 20.99
C GLU A 22 -4.16 1.74 19.64
N CYS A 23 -4.82 2.08 18.52
CA CYS A 23 -4.46 1.57 17.19
C CYS A 23 -4.11 2.65 16.16
N GLY A 24 -4.27 3.93 16.50
CA GLY A 24 -3.93 5.05 15.60
C GLY A 24 -4.93 5.32 14.48
N THR A 25 -6.02 4.54 14.36
CA THR A 25 -7.03 4.73 13.31
C THR A 25 -7.84 6.00 13.54
N ALA A 26 -8.18 6.74 12.48
CA ALA A 26 -9.07 7.90 12.56
C ALA A 26 -10.50 7.47 12.97
N VAL A 27 -11.10 8.24 13.87
CA VAL A 27 -12.37 7.90 14.54
C VAL A 27 -13.46 8.94 14.39
N ASN A 28 -13.15 10.14 13.90
CA ASN A 28 -14.15 11.16 13.60
C ASN A 28 -14.07 11.64 12.14
N ASP A 29 -15.24 11.85 11.54
CA ASP A 29 -15.40 12.51 10.24
C ASP A 29 -15.51 14.05 10.40
N SER A 30 -15.14 14.58 11.57
CA SER A 30 -15.51 15.93 12.04
C SER A 30 -14.42 16.99 11.91
N ALA A 31 -13.44 16.81 11.03
CA ALA A 31 -12.52 17.89 10.66
C ALA A 31 -13.19 19.01 9.81
N ASP A 32 -14.53 19.02 9.72
CA ASP A 32 -15.37 20.02 9.07
C ASP A 32 -16.11 20.91 10.10
N ASP A 33 -15.39 21.58 11.00
CA ASP A 33 -15.98 22.71 11.75
C ASP A 33 -15.05 23.93 11.76
N ASP A 34 -14.83 24.48 10.57
CA ASP A 34 -14.47 25.89 10.38
C ASP A 34 -15.75 26.73 10.16
N ARG A 35 -16.79 26.52 10.98
CA ARG A 35 -17.91 27.47 11.09
C ARG A 35 -17.54 28.61 12.03
N GLY A 36 -16.60 29.40 11.58
CA GLY A 36 -16.08 30.57 12.29
C GLY A 36 -16.48 31.92 11.72
N TRP A 37 -17.27 32.06 10.64
CA TRP A 37 -17.66 33.39 10.14
C TRP A 37 -19.03 33.40 9.42
N LEU A 38 -20.10 33.55 10.19
CA LEU A 38 -21.37 34.09 9.68
C LEU A 38 -21.83 35.17 10.65
N GLU A 39 -21.41 36.42 10.40
CA GLU A 39 -22.26 37.58 10.63
C GLU A 39 -21.69 38.84 9.95
N GLU A 40 -22.64 39.63 9.41
CA GLU A 40 -22.52 41.00 8.88
C GLU A 40 -22.01 41.14 7.43
N GLY A 41 -22.96 41.41 6.53
CA GLY A 41 -22.71 41.57 5.09
C GLY A 41 -22.09 42.90 4.69
N GLY A 42 -21.77 42.98 3.40
CA GLY A 42 -21.42 44.24 2.75
C GLY A 42 -20.37 44.07 1.66
N THR A 43 -20.84 44.30 0.44
CA THR A 43 -20.15 45.09 -0.60
C THR A 43 -18.98 44.47 -1.40
N ASP A 44 -19.29 44.26 -2.68
CA ASP A 44 -18.57 44.73 -3.87
C ASP A 44 -17.45 43.87 -4.50
N GLY A 45 -17.74 43.43 -5.73
CA GLY A 45 -17.01 43.98 -6.88
C GLY A 45 -16.06 43.07 -7.66
N TYR A 46 -16.44 42.82 -8.92
CA TYR A 46 -15.61 42.75 -10.15
C TYR A 46 -14.44 41.76 -10.20
N GLY A 47 -14.51 40.74 -11.07
CA GLY A 47 -13.90 40.76 -12.42
C GLY A 47 -12.59 39.96 -12.38
N ASP A 48 -12.03 39.31 -13.40
CA ASP A 48 -12.19 39.31 -14.84
C ASP A 48 -11.49 38.03 -15.35
N GLU A 49 -11.84 37.62 -16.56
CA GLU A 49 -11.31 36.52 -17.35
C GLU A 49 -9.84 36.76 -17.75
N THR A 50 -9.05 35.70 -17.97
CA THR A 50 -8.18 35.54 -19.16
C THR A 50 -7.40 34.21 -19.12
N ALA A 51 -7.29 33.62 -20.31
CA ALA A 51 -6.58 32.39 -20.63
C ALA A 51 -5.05 32.50 -20.43
N ASP A 52 -4.35 31.37 -20.32
CA ASP A 52 -3.29 31.01 -21.27
C ASP A 52 -2.65 29.62 -21.03
N THR A 53 -2.50 28.90 -22.13
CA THR A 53 -1.68 27.70 -22.37
C THR A 53 -0.17 27.98 -22.19
N HIS A 54 0.59 27.12 -21.50
CA HIS A 54 1.92 26.71 -22.00
C HIS A 54 2.49 25.46 -21.30
N SER A 55 2.95 24.53 -22.12
CA SER A 55 3.88 23.44 -21.83
C SER A 55 5.29 23.96 -21.64
N ASP A 56 6.07 23.48 -20.65
CA ASP A 56 7.53 23.55 -20.70
C ASP A 56 8.20 22.46 -19.84
N TYR A 57 9.12 21.72 -20.47
CA TYR A 57 10.08 20.84 -19.82
C TYR A 57 11.24 21.71 -19.30
N ALA A 58 11.52 21.70 -17.99
CA ALA A 58 12.70 22.36 -17.43
C ALA A 58 13.62 21.36 -16.74
N ARG A 59 14.82 21.29 -17.30
CA ARG A 59 16.06 20.68 -16.81
C ARG A 59 16.76 21.73 -15.96
N ASP A 60 17.22 21.39 -14.75
CA ASP A 60 18.16 22.27 -14.04
C ASP A 60 19.37 21.52 -13.48
N ASP A 61 20.52 22.01 -13.95
CA ASP A 61 21.89 21.72 -13.57
C ASP A 61 22.33 22.90 -12.68
N SER A 62 22.81 22.64 -11.46
CA SER A 62 23.52 23.67 -10.70
C SER A 62 24.54 23.04 -9.75
N GLY A 63 25.81 23.12 -10.15
CA GLY A 63 26.94 22.84 -9.28
C GLY A 63 27.24 24.03 -8.35
N THR A 64 27.73 23.71 -7.15
CA THR A 64 28.45 24.64 -6.28
C THR A 64 29.54 23.89 -5.51
N ALA A 65 30.70 24.54 -5.42
CA ALA A 65 31.97 24.06 -4.92
C ALA A 65 32.13 24.26 -3.39
N ASP A 66 33.32 23.88 -2.88
CA ASP A 66 33.89 24.07 -1.53
C ASP A 66 33.75 22.85 -0.60
N ARG A 67 34.71 22.42 0.23
CA ARG A 67 36.04 22.86 0.68
C ARG A 67 36.67 21.63 1.37
N TYR A 68 37.97 21.37 1.21
CA TYR A 68 38.69 20.39 2.04
C TYR A 68 39.51 21.11 3.11
N ASP A 69 39.23 20.85 4.38
CA ASP A 69 40.11 21.24 5.49
C ASP A 69 40.42 20.02 6.37
N THR A 70 41.71 19.78 6.52
CA THR A 70 42.35 18.71 7.30
C THR A 70 42.95 19.26 8.59
N HIS A 71 42.62 18.68 9.75
CA HIS A 71 43.41 18.62 11.00
C HIS A 71 42.77 17.47 11.83
N GLY A 72 43.41 16.54 12.54
CA GLY A 72 44.77 16.39 13.07
C GLY A 72 44.69 15.98 14.55
N ALA A 73 45.07 14.73 14.88
CA ALA A 73 45.56 14.20 16.18
C ALA A 73 44.62 13.63 17.30
N SER A 74 44.94 12.36 17.65
CA SER A 74 45.13 11.70 18.96
C SER A 74 44.01 11.06 19.82
N SER A 75 44.30 9.78 20.14
CA SER A 75 44.15 8.99 21.39
C SER A 75 42.79 8.45 21.86
N ASP A 76 42.73 7.10 21.85
CA ASP A 76 42.16 6.16 22.82
C ASP A 76 40.88 6.55 23.59
N GLN A 77 39.76 5.94 23.23
CA GLN A 77 38.74 5.50 24.20
C GLN A 77 37.83 4.42 23.59
N TYR A 78 37.78 3.24 24.20
CA TYR A 78 36.75 2.22 23.95
C TYR A 78 35.58 2.51 24.87
N ASP A 79 34.36 2.61 24.35
CA ASP A 79 33.12 2.28 25.07
C ASP A 79 31.96 2.07 24.07
N VAL A 80 30.99 1.27 24.51
CA VAL A 80 29.99 0.53 23.74
C VAL A 80 28.68 1.33 23.56
N HIS A 81 27.91 0.97 22.51
CA HIS A 81 26.51 1.31 22.19
C HIS A 81 26.26 2.65 21.49
N GLY A 82 25.60 2.55 20.33
CA GLY A 82 25.06 3.72 19.64
C GLY A 82 24.65 3.40 18.21
N ASP A 83 23.37 3.01 18.06
CA ASP A 83 22.47 3.48 17.01
C ASP A 83 23.10 3.92 15.68
N SER A 84 22.95 3.08 14.66
CA SER A 84 23.16 3.49 13.27
C SER A 84 21.92 4.22 12.74
N SER A 85 21.67 5.42 13.27
CA SER A 85 20.78 6.41 12.66
C SER A 85 21.52 7.07 11.50
N ASN A 86 21.44 6.47 10.31
CA ASN A 86 21.79 7.19 9.09
C ASN A 86 21.09 6.64 7.85
N ARG A 87 19.80 6.98 7.68
CA ARG A 87 19.21 7.27 6.37
C ARG A 87 18.11 8.31 6.52
N HIS A 88 18.51 9.58 6.51
CA HIS A 88 17.57 10.67 6.26
C HIS A 88 17.24 10.66 4.75
N GLY A 89 16.34 9.75 4.36
CA GLY A 89 15.68 9.76 3.08
C GLY A 89 14.61 10.85 3.09
N THR A 90 14.63 11.69 2.08
CA THR A 90 13.67 12.77 1.85
C THR A 90 12.24 12.24 1.89
N HIS A 91 11.42 12.76 2.80
CA HIS A 91 9.97 12.55 2.84
C HIS A 91 9.34 13.13 1.56
N GLY A 92 9.20 12.28 0.54
CA GLY A 92 8.31 12.48 -0.58
C GLY A 92 6.96 11.85 -0.25
N ASP A 93 5.98 12.72 -0.02
CA ASP A 93 4.53 12.52 -0.11
C ASP A 93 4.00 11.09 0.14
N SER A 94 3.58 10.88 1.38
CA SER A 94 3.09 9.63 1.95
C SER A 94 1.60 9.42 1.65
N SER A 95 1.30 8.90 0.47
CA SER A 95 0.05 8.19 0.23
C SER A 95 0.23 6.72 0.60
N ASN A 96 -0.23 6.32 1.79
CA ASN A 96 -0.55 4.95 2.21
C ASN A 96 0.38 3.82 1.74
N ARG A 97 1.70 3.96 1.93
CA ARG A 97 2.63 2.82 1.84
C ARG A 97 2.74 2.22 3.23
N TYR A 98 2.54 0.91 3.36
CA TYR A 98 3.05 0.19 4.52
C TYR A 98 4.53 0.56 4.68
N ASP A 99 4.99 0.85 5.91
CA ASP A 99 6.42 1.06 6.20
C ASP A 99 7.14 -0.30 6.22
N ALA A 100 6.90 -1.09 5.17
CA ALA A 100 7.39 -2.43 4.96
C ALA A 100 8.84 -2.35 4.47
N SER A 101 9.69 -3.24 4.97
CA SER A 101 11.09 -3.27 4.54
C SER A 101 11.20 -3.70 3.06
N ASP A 102 12.31 -3.37 2.40
CA ASP A 102 12.57 -3.81 1.01
C ASP A 102 12.43 -5.35 0.87
N ASP A 103 12.78 -6.09 1.92
CA ASP A 103 12.65 -7.56 1.97
C ASP A 103 11.17 -7.99 2.03
N ASP A 104 10.33 -7.28 2.78
CA ASP A 104 8.88 -7.55 2.87
C ASP A 104 8.17 -7.22 1.55
N LEU A 105 8.55 -6.13 0.89
CA LEU A 105 8.05 -5.77 -0.45
C LEU A 105 8.37 -6.85 -1.47
N LEU A 106 9.61 -7.34 -1.47
CA LEU A 106 10.03 -8.45 -2.34
C LEU A 106 9.26 -9.73 -1.99
N PHE A 107 9.12 -10.04 -0.70
CA PHE A 107 8.49 -11.27 -0.27
C PHE A 107 6.98 -11.28 -0.59
N ALA A 108 6.29 -10.15 -0.40
CA ALA A 108 4.91 -9.95 -0.84
C ALA A 108 4.78 -10.11 -2.37
N ALA A 109 5.65 -9.48 -3.16
CA ALA A 109 5.62 -9.61 -4.62
C ALA A 109 5.87 -11.06 -5.09
N VAL A 110 6.86 -11.74 -4.48
CA VAL A 110 7.19 -13.14 -4.79
C VAL A 110 6.02 -14.06 -4.46
N THR A 111 5.19 -13.74 -3.47
CA THR A 111 4.00 -14.54 -3.13
C THR A 111 3.05 -14.71 -4.31
N HIS A 112 2.78 -13.64 -5.06
CA HIS A 112 1.94 -13.68 -6.25
C HIS A 112 2.61 -14.43 -7.41
N VAL A 113 3.94 -14.34 -7.53
CA VAL A 113 4.72 -15.12 -8.51
C VAL A 113 4.68 -16.61 -8.18
N LEU A 114 4.87 -16.98 -6.91
CA LEU A 114 4.74 -18.35 -6.43
C LEU A 114 3.35 -18.91 -6.69
N ALA A 115 2.31 -18.09 -6.55
CA ALA A 115 0.93 -18.47 -6.85
C ALA A 115 0.76 -18.97 -8.30
N ILE A 116 1.50 -18.41 -9.26
CA ILE A 116 1.46 -18.84 -10.67
C ILE A 116 2.01 -20.27 -10.84
N PHE A 117 3.15 -20.57 -10.21
CA PHE A 117 3.88 -21.82 -10.45
C PHE A 117 3.47 -22.96 -9.52
N THR A 118 3.05 -22.62 -8.30
CA THR A 118 2.78 -23.58 -7.23
C THR A 118 1.33 -23.54 -6.78
N TRP A 119 0.50 -22.72 -7.43
CA TRP A 119 -0.93 -22.63 -7.17
C TRP A 119 -1.21 -22.17 -5.73
N VAL A 120 -2.09 -22.85 -4.99
CA VAL A 120 -2.40 -22.59 -3.57
C VAL A 120 -1.21 -22.85 -2.64
N VAL A 121 -0.25 -23.69 -3.04
CA VAL A 121 0.82 -24.13 -2.15
C VAL A 121 1.78 -22.99 -1.82
N GLY A 122 2.18 -22.20 -2.81
CA GLY A 122 3.11 -21.07 -2.64
C GLY A 122 2.59 -20.02 -1.66
N PRO A 123 1.40 -19.43 -1.90
CA PRO A 123 0.79 -18.49 -0.98
C PRO A 123 0.57 -19.08 0.42
N THR A 124 0.21 -20.35 0.53
CA THR A 124 0.04 -21.03 1.83
C THR A 124 1.36 -21.14 2.59
N ILE A 125 2.46 -21.47 1.89
CA ILE A 125 3.80 -21.52 2.51
C ILE A 125 4.17 -20.12 3.02
N VAL A 126 3.96 -19.07 2.22
CA VAL A 126 4.23 -17.70 2.65
C VAL A 126 3.36 -17.31 3.84
N LEU A 127 2.07 -17.63 3.82
CA LEU A 127 1.13 -17.31 4.89
C LEU A 127 1.53 -17.91 6.25
N VAL A 128 2.20 -19.07 6.25
CA VAL A 128 2.66 -19.74 7.47
C VAL A 128 4.08 -19.30 7.87
N ALA A 129 4.90 -18.86 6.91
CA ALA A 129 6.30 -18.51 7.12
C ALA A 129 6.55 -17.02 7.39
N ALA A 130 5.60 -16.14 7.01
CA ALA A 130 5.70 -14.71 7.20
C ALA A 130 5.19 -14.29 8.58
N ASP A 131 5.86 -13.29 9.18
CA ASP A 131 5.40 -12.62 10.40
C ASP A 131 4.88 -11.19 10.11
N ASP A 132 5.30 -10.60 8.99
CA ASP A 132 4.94 -9.24 8.61
C ASP A 132 3.46 -9.15 8.15
N PRO A 133 2.66 -8.22 8.70
CA PRO A 133 1.25 -8.07 8.34
C PRO A 133 1.00 -7.79 6.86
N PHE A 134 1.85 -7.01 6.19
CA PHE A 134 1.69 -6.68 4.78
C PHE A 134 1.94 -7.90 3.90
N VAL A 135 2.98 -8.68 4.18
CA VAL A 135 3.22 -9.94 3.49
C VAL A 135 2.05 -10.91 3.71
N LEU A 136 1.56 -11.01 4.95
CA LEU A 136 0.43 -11.88 5.29
C LEU A 136 -0.84 -11.48 4.52
N GLU A 137 -1.12 -10.19 4.38
CA GLU A 137 -2.27 -9.68 3.62
C GLU A 137 -2.17 -10.05 2.13
N ASN A 138 -1.00 -9.88 1.52
CA ASN A 138 -0.75 -10.29 0.14
C ASN A 138 -0.85 -11.81 -0.03
N ALA A 139 -0.39 -12.59 0.95
CA ALA A 139 -0.52 -14.03 0.96
C ALA A 139 -1.97 -14.52 1.07
N ARG A 140 -2.80 -13.89 1.92
CA ARG A 140 -4.25 -14.18 2.00
C ARG A 140 -4.94 -13.84 0.68
N THR A 141 -4.66 -12.66 0.12
CA THR A 141 -5.22 -12.21 -1.16
C THR A 141 -4.86 -13.16 -2.30
N ALA A 142 -3.58 -13.54 -2.41
CA ALA A 142 -3.12 -14.52 -3.40
C ALA A 142 -3.77 -15.89 -3.21
N LEU A 143 -3.88 -16.37 -1.97
CA LEU A 143 -4.50 -17.67 -1.66
C LEU A 143 -5.99 -17.69 -2.00
N ASN A 144 -6.72 -16.66 -1.60
CA ASN A 144 -8.15 -16.50 -1.88
C ASN A 144 -8.40 -16.47 -3.40
N TRP A 145 -7.58 -15.73 -4.15
CA TRP A 145 -7.61 -15.77 -5.61
C TRP A 145 -7.36 -17.16 -6.18
N GLN A 146 -6.33 -17.88 -5.72
CA GLN A 146 -6.03 -19.23 -6.21
C GLN A 146 -7.17 -20.22 -5.92
N ILE A 147 -7.86 -20.08 -4.79
CA ILE A 147 -9.06 -20.89 -4.48
C ILE A 147 -10.19 -20.60 -5.49
N VAL A 148 -10.50 -19.33 -5.74
CA VAL A 148 -11.54 -18.96 -6.73
C VAL A 148 -11.14 -19.42 -8.13
N TYR A 149 -9.90 -19.18 -8.54
CA TYR A 149 -9.37 -19.62 -9.82
C TYR A 149 -9.45 -21.15 -9.98
N SER A 150 -9.20 -21.92 -8.91
CA SER A 150 -9.39 -23.38 -8.89
C SER A 150 -10.83 -23.76 -9.20
N ILE A 151 -11.79 -23.10 -8.57
CA ILE A 151 -13.21 -23.37 -8.79
C ILE A 151 -13.59 -23.03 -10.24
N LEU A 152 -13.13 -21.89 -10.77
CA LEU A 152 -13.36 -21.51 -12.18
C LEU A 152 -12.78 -22.54 -13.15
N MET A 153 -11.57 -23.05 -12.88
CA MET A 153 -10.94 -24.09 -13.68
C MET A 153 -11.72 -25.41 -13.60
N LEU A 154 -12.14 -25.85 -12.42
CA LEU A 154 -12.95 -27.07 -12.25
C LEU A 154 -14.30 -26.98 -12.97
N VAL A 155 -14.99 -25.85 -12.86
CA VAL A 155 -16.25 -25.59 -13.59
C VAL A 155 -16.01 -25.59 -15.09
N SER A 156 -14.90 -25.02 -15.56
CA SER A 156 -14.52 -25.02 -16.98
C SER A 156 -14.22 -26.42 -17.51
N ILE A 157 -13.57 -27.28 -16.72
CA ILE A 157 -13.37 -28.71 -17.04
C ILE A 157 -14.74 -29.42 -17.16
N LEU A 158 -15.68 -29.17 -16.25
CA LEU A 158 -17.00 -29.79 -16.33
C LEU A 158 -17.80 -29.29 -17.56
N LEU A 159 -17.71 -28.00 -17.88
CA LEU A 159 -18.33 -27.39 -19.05
C LEU A 159 -17.68 -27.82 -20.38
N SER A 160 -16.47 -28.41 -20.35
CA SER A 160 -15.81 -28.85 -21.58
C SER A 160 -16.52 -30.04 -22.24
N VAL A 161 -17.37 -30.76 -21.50
CA VAL A 161 -18.22 -31.84 -22.04
C VAL A 161 -19.14 -31.33 -23.16
N ILE A 162 -19.58 -30.07 -23.07
CA ILE A 162 -20.38 -29.40 -24.10
C ILE A 162 -19.57 -28.43 -24.97
N VAL A 163 -18.24 -28.61 -25.03
CA VAL A 163 -17.25 -27.81 -25.81
C VAL A 163 -17.04 -26.37 -25.32
N ILE A 164 -18.05 -25.73 -24.72
CA ILE A 164 -17.97 -24.35 -24.21
C ILE A 164 -16.81 -24.18 -23.23
N GLY A 165 -16.58 -25.15 -22.35
CA GLY A 165 -15.49 -25.08 -21.36
C GLY A 165 -14.08 -24.99 -21.96
N VAL A 166 -13.86 -25.47 -23.19
CA VAL A 166 -12.53 -25.42 -23.84
C VAL A 166 -12.05 -23.99 -24.03
N VAL A 167 -12.97 -23.06 -24.35
CA VAL A 167 -12.64 -21.63 -24.51
C VAL A 167 -12.19 -21.04 -23.17
N PHE A 168 -12.89 -21.37 -22.08
CA PHE A 168 -12.50 -20.90 -20.74
C PHE A 168 -11.15 -21.48 -20.30
N LEU A 169 -10.88 -22.77 -20.56
CA LEU A 169 -9.59 -23.39 -20.27
C LEU A 169 -8.43 -22.73 -21.03
N ALA A 170 -8.67 -22.19 -22.22
CA ALA A 170 -7.67 -21.44 -22.96
C ALA A 170 -7.45 -20.02 -22.40
N ILE A 171 -8.51 -19.32 -21.99
CA ILE A 171 -8.44 -17.91 -21.58
C ILE A 171 -8.02 -17.73 -20.11
N LEU A 172 -8.58 -18.54 -19.21
CA LEU A 172 -8.40 -18.38 -17.76
C LEU A 172 -6.92 -18.41 -17.29
N PRO A 173 -6.02 -19.24 -17.85
CA PRO A 173 -4.60 -19.18 -17.50
C PRO A 173 -3.95 -17.81 -17.79
N PHE A 174 -4.31 -17.16 -18.89
CA PHE A 174 -3.79 -15.83 -19.21
C PHE A 174 -4.31 -14.77 -18.23
N VAL A 175 -5.58 -14.86 -17.84
CA VAL A 175 -6.17 -13.99 -16.82
C VAL A 175 -5.44 -14.16 -15.48
N ASN A 176 -5.18 -15.40 -15.06
CA ASN A 176 -4.44 -15.68 -13.83
C ASN A 176 -3.03 -15.06 -13.85
N ILE A 177 -2.27 -15.26 -14.95
CA ILE A 177 -0.94 -14.68 -15.08
C ILE A 177 -1.00 -13.15 -15.05
N ALA A 178 -1.93 -12.54 -15.79
CA ALA A 178 -2.07 -11.09 -15.84
C ALA A 178 -2.38 -10.49 -14.46
N PHE A 179 -3.34 -11.06 -13.74
CA PHE A 179 -3.71 -10.56 -12.42
C PHE A 179 -2.62 -10.79 -11.38
N CYS A 180 -1.98 -11.96 -11.35
CA CYS A 180 -0.84 -12.19 -10.47
C CYS A 180 0.33 -11.26 -10.78
N ALA A 181 0.57 -10.91 -12.05
CA ALA A 181 1.61 -9.95 -12.43
C ALA A 181 1.28 -8.53 -11.94
N ILE A 182 0.03 -8.08 -12.07
CA ILE A 182 -0.41 -6.78 -11.55
C ILE A 182 -0.27 -6.75 -10.03
N ALA A 183 -0.72 -7.81 -9.35
CA ALA A 183 -0.61 -7.94 -7.90
C ALA A 183 0.86 -7.90 -7.44
N ALA A 184 1.76 -8.62 -8.11
CA ALA A 184 3.18 -8.62 -7.78
C ALA A 184 3.83 -7.23 -7.94
N VAL A 185 3.51 -6.51 -9.02
CA VAL A 185 4.04 -5.15 -9.25
C VAL A 185 3.50 -4.17 -8.21
N LYS A 186 2.22 -4.27 -7.86
CA LYS A 186 1.59 -3.46 -6.80
C LYS A 186 2.20 -3.73 -5.43
N ALA A 187 2.36 -5.00 -5.08
CA ALA A 187 2.97 -5.44 -3.83
C ALA A 187 4.42 -4.94 -3.70
N TYR A 188 5.21 -5.00 -4.78
CA TYR A 188 6.56 -4.43 -4.78
C TYR A 188 6.58 -2.90 -4.59
N GLY A 189 5.48 -2.22 -4.93
CA GLY A 189 5.27 -0.79 -4.67
C GLY A 189 4.71 -0.47 -3.28
N GLY A 190 4.50 -1.48 -2.43
CA GLY A 190 3.93 -1.33 -1.08
C GLY A 190 2.40 -1.26 -1.04
N GLU A 191 1.71 -1.68 -2.10
CA GLU A 191 0.25 -1.69 -2.19
C GLU A 191 -0.27 -3.12 -2.28
N THR A 192 -1.16 -3.51 -1.36
CA THR A 192 -1.90 -4.77 -1.46
C THR A 192 -3.01 -4.60 -2.50
N TRP A 193 -2.89 -5.31 -3.63
CA TRP A 193 -3.90 -5.27 -4.68
C TRP A 193 -4.81 -6.48 -4.64
N GLU A 194 -6.10 -6.23 -4.42
CA GLU A 194 -7.13 -7.26 -4.46
C GLU A 194 -7.49 -7.64 -5.90
N TYR A 195 -7.56 -8.95 -6.15
CA TYR A 195 -8.05 -9.45 -7.43
C TYR A 195 -9.54 -9.12 -7.56
N PRO A 196 -10.08 -8.92 -8.78
CA PRO A 196 -11.49 -8.56 -8.99
C PRO A 196 -12.51 -9.53 -8.38
N LEU A 197 -12.08 -10.76 -8.07
CA LEU A 197 -12.89 -11.80 -7.44
C LEU A 197 -12.11 -12.42 -6.27
N THR A 198 -11.90 -11.65 -5.20
CA THR A 198 -11.23 -12.10 -3.97
C THR A 198 -12.19 -12.11 -2.78
N PRO A 199 -12.89 -13.22 -2.52
CA PRO A 199 -13.62 -13.39 -1.27
C PRO A 199 -12.66 -13.60 -0.09
N GLU A 200 -13.05 -13.16 1.10
CA GLU A 200 -12.31 -13.36 2.35
C GLU A 200 -12.61 -14.75 2.94
N PHE A 201 -11.86 -15.78 2.53
CA PHE A 201 -12.00 -17.13 3.11
C PHE A 201 -11.02 -17.40 4.25
N VAL A 202 -9.85 -16.78 4.21
CA VAL A 202 -8.69 -17.00 5.08
C VAL A 202 -8.27 -15.69 5.71
#